data_AF-A0A3D9YP24-F1
#
_entry.id   AF-A0A3D9YP24-F1
#
_cell.length_a   1.000
_cell.length_b   1.000
_cell.length_c   1.000
_cell.angle_alpha   90.00
_cell.angle_beta   90.00
_cell.angle_gamma   90.00
#
_symmetry.space_group_name_H-M   'P 1'
#
loop_
_entity.id
_entity.type
_entity.pdbx_description
1 polymer ?
#
loop_
_entity_poly.entity_id
_entity_poly.type
_entity_poly.pdbx_seq_one_letter_code
_entity_poly.pdbx_strand_id
1 'polypeptide(L)'
;MATTGMCDSAKVEFLAGAHSFEASQSAVSCSGTSTQFTLTSLASTAALVVGMAVSGTNVASGAVIASIDSSTQVTLSKAHTGTVTAASFGGDPFSILLINGSPAHTFDHTQTNVGTPGSGTPGTANVGTDEVSASGTGYTSGGFALTNIAPALSSTTATTSFSVNPSWTSATFTASAALIYNTAKRLGGIAGRSISVHDFGGNQSVTAGTFTLLMPTNNSSSAILRIA
;
A
#
# COMPACT_ATOMS: atom_id res chain seq x y z
N MET A 1 -14.15 -6.15 -19.40
CA MET A 1 -14.68 -6.37 -18.03
C MET A 1 -13.51 -6.71 -17.13
N ALA A 2 -13.51 -6.25 -15.88
CA ALA A 2 -12.43 -6.61 -14.97
C ALA A 2 -12.45 -8.12 -14.64
N THR A 3 -11.34 -8.66 -14.18
CA THR A 3 -11.26 -10.03 -13.65
C THR A 3 -10.48 -10.02 -12.34
N THR A 4 -11.00 -10.69 -11.33
CA THR A 4 -10.34 -10.79 -10.03
C THR A 4 -9.03 -11.57 -10.14
N GLY A 5 -7.93 -10.95 -9.71
CA GLY A 5 -6.62 -11.58 -9.79
C GLY A 5 -5.52 -10.71 -9.18
N MET A 6 -4.55 -11.39 -8.55
CA MET A 6 -3.29 -10.79 -8.16
C MET A 6 -2.46 -10.51 -9.42
N CYS A 7 -1.90 -9.32 -9.52
CA CYS A 7 -1.11 -8.89 -10.67
C CYS A 7 0.15 -9.74 -10.82
N ASP A 8 0.50 -10.12 -12.05
CA ASP A 8 1.65 -10.97 -12.33
C ASP A 8 2.96 -10.30 -11.95
N SER A 9 3.08 -8.98 -12.18
CA SER A 9 4.22 -8.18 -11.70
C SER A 9 4.33 -8.23 -10.18
N ALA A 10 3.20 -8.07 -9.47
CA ALA A 10 3.19 -8.12 -8.01
C ALA A 10 3.73 -9.45 -7.49
N LYS A 11 3.32 -10.59 -8.07
CA LYS A 11 3.80 -11.93 -7.65
C LYS A 11 5.33 -12.02 -7.67
N VAL A 12 5.97 -11.52 -8.72
CA VAL A 12 7.43 -11.50 -8.84
C VAL A 12 8.04 -10.52 -7.81
N GLU A 13 7.45 -9.34 -7.67
CA GLU A 13 7.90 -8.31 -6.74
C GLU A 13 7.79 -8.72 -5.26
N PHE A 14 6.79 -9.55 -4.90
CA PHE A 14 6.68 -10.15 -3.58
C PHE A 14 7.87 -11.03 -3.24
N LEU A 15 8.28 -11.89 -4.17
CA LEU A 15 9.45 -12.76 -4.00
C LEU A 15 10.76 -11.97 -3.92
N ALA A 16 10.79 -10.77 -4.51
CA ALA A 16 11.91 -9.84 -4.41
C ALA A 16 11.87 -8.94 -3.16
N GLY A 17 10.84 -9.05 -2.30
CA GLY A 17 10.67 -8.20 -1.12
C GLY A 17 10.40 -6.72 -1.44
N ALA A 18 9.86 -6.44 -2.63
CA ALA A 18 9.61 -5.08 -3.12
C ALA A 18 8.30 -4.46 -2.59
N HIS A 19 7.56 -5.19 -1.76
CA HIS A 19 6.37 -4.71 -1.04
C HIS A 19 6.46 -5.04 0.45
N SER A 20 6.16 -4.06 1.30
CA SER A 20 6.13 -4.22 2.75
C SER A 20 4.72 -3.99 3.32
N PHE A 21 4.07 -5.06 3.77
CA PHE A 21 2.71 -5.01 4.35
C PHE A 21 2.70 -4.76 5.86
N GLU A 22 3.87 -4.55 6.46
CA GLU A 22 3.95 -4.19 7.88
C GLU A 22 3.17 -2.90 8.19
N ALA A 23 2.67 -2.81 9.42
CA ALA A 23 2.03 -1.60 9.91
C ALA A 23 3.08 -0.53 10.20
N SER A 24 2.78 0.72 9.84
CA SER A 24 3.66 1.85 10.14
C SER A 24 3.72 2.11 11.65
N GLN A 25 4.93 2.32 12.16
CA GLN A 25 5.17 2.74 13.54
C GLN A 25 5.58 4.21 13.54
N SER A 26 4.88 5.05 14.31
CA SER A 26 5.14 6.49 14.38
C SER A 26 5.77 6.88 15.71
N ALA A 27 6.67 7.85 15.68
CA ALA A 27 7.30 8.44 16.85
C ALA A 27 7.93 7.41 17.82
N VAL A 28 8.55 6.36 17.28
CA VAL A 28 9.28 5.35 18.06
C VAL A 28 10.50 6.02 18.68
N SER A 29 10.60 5.97 20.02
CA SER A 29 11.76 6.49 20.74
C SER A 29 13.02 5.73 20.35
N CYS A 30 14.09 6.47 20.07
CA CYS A 30 15.38 5.93 19.69
C CYS A 30 16.48 6.96 19.97
N SER A 31 17.73 6.59 19.73
CA SER A 31 18.87 7.51 19.81
C SER A 31 19.70 7.41 18.54
N GLY A 32 19.92 8.55 17.89
CA GLY A 32 20.82 8.69 16.75
C GLY A 32 21.68 9.93 16.92
N THR A 33 22.94 9.85 16.53
CA THR A 33 23.88 10.96 16.58
C THR A 33 24.14 11.48 15.16
N SER A 34 24.36 12.78 15.01
CA SER A 34 24.71 13.39 13.72
C SER A 34 25.84 12.62 13.03
N THR A 35 25.76 12.45 11.72
CA THR A 35 26.72 11.73 10.85
C THR A 35 26.82 10.21 11.06
N GLN A 36 26.15 9.65 12.06
CA GLN A 36 26.04 8.20 12.26
C GLN A 36 24.87 7.62 11.46
N PHE A 37 24.90 6.31 11.23
CA PHE A 37 23.87 5.58 10.50
C PHE A 37 22.93 4.81 11.43
N THR A 38 23.35 4.54 12.67
CA THR A 38 22.62 3.68 13.59
C THR A 38 21.54 4.43 14.35
N LEU A 39 20.38 3.80 14.52
CA LEU A 39 19.43 4.14 15.58
C LEU A 39 19.54 3.08 16.66
N THR A 40 19.84 3.49 17.89
CA THR A 40 19.94 2.62 19.07
C THR A 40 18.77 2.89 20.02
N SER A 41 18.74 2.16 21.14
CA SER A 41 17.77 2.37 22.23
C SER A 41 16.31 2.25 21.77
N LEU A 42 16.06 1.52 20.69
CA LEU A 42 14.71 1.15 20.30
C LEU A 42 14.15 0.19 21.35
N ALA A 43 12.86 0.32 21.68
CA ALA A 43 12.21 -0.60 22.60
C ALA A 43 12.15 -2.03 22.05
N SER A 44 12.02 -2.18 20.73
CA SER A 44 11.99 -3.46 20.02
C SER A 44 12.26 -3.26 18.53
N THR A 45 12.74 -4.31 17.85
CA THR A 45 12.83 -4.40 16.39
C THR A 45 11.87 -5.45 15.80
N ALA A 46 10.98 -6.04 16.60
CA ALA A 46 10.13 -7.18 16.20
C ALA A 46 9.17 -6.89 15.03
N ALA A 47 8.76 -5.65 14.85
CA ALA A 47 7.90 -5.20 13.75
C ALA A 47 8.65 -4.28 12.76
N LEU A 48 9.99 -4.34 12.77
CA LEU A 48 10.83 -3.65 11.80
C LEU A 48 11.37 -4.67 10.79
N VAL A 49 11.47 -4.26 9.53
CA VAL A 49 12.07 -5.07 8.48
C VAL A 49 13.04 -4.24 7.65
N VAL A 50 14.07 -4.89 7.11
CA VAL A 50 15.01 -4.25 6.19
C VAL A 50 14.24 -3.62 5.02
N GLY A 51 14.65 -2.43 4.62
CA GLY A 51 14.06 -1.64 3.55
C GLY A 51 12.87 -0.77 3.96
N MET A 52 12.35 -0.87 5.19
CA MET A 52 11.31 0.06 5.68
C MET A 52 11.78 1.49 5.55
N ALA A 53 10.91 2.37 5.07
CA ALA A 53 11.18 3.80 5.02
C ALA A 53 11.30 4.34 6.45
N VAL A 54 12.31 5.17 6.69
CA VAL A 54 12.52 5.81 7.99
C VAL A 54 12.44 7.32 7.81
N SER A 55 11.64 7.96 8.65
CA SER A 55 11.47 9.42 8.65
C SER A 55 11.47 9.96 10.07
N GLY A 56 11.67 11.26 10.21
CA GLY A 56 11.75 11.93 11.50
C GLY A 56 12.66 13.14 11.44
N THR A 57 12.65 13.95 12.51
CA THR A 57 13.59 15.05 12.64
C THR A 57 15.02 14.53 12.62
N ASN A 58 15.86 15.12 11.77
CA ASN A 58 17.26 14.75 11.56
C ASN A 58 17.52 13.35 10.98
N VAL A 59 16.49 12.59 10.63
CA VAL A 59 16.62 11.40 9.79
C VAL A 59 16.76 11.88 8.35
N ALA A 60 17.80 11.43 7.63
CA ALA A 60 18.02 11.83 6.26
C ALA A 60 16.84 11.45 5.35
N SER A 61 16.48 12.36 4.44
CA SER A 61 15.37 12.13 3.50
C SER A 61 15.58 10.87 2.66
N GLY A 62 14.55 10.02 2.59
CA GLY A 62 14.61 8.74 1.89
C GLY A 62 15.55 7.71 2.54
N ALA A 63 15.88 7.85 3.83
CA ALA A 63 16.53 6.78 4.57
C ALA A 63 15.62 5.56 4.66
N VAL A 64 16.23 4.38 4.62
CA VAL A 64 15.56 3.09 4.88
C VAL A 64 16.37 2.29 5.89
N ILE A 65 15.76 1.30 6.54
CA ILE A 65 16.50 0.32 7.34
C ILE A 65 17.42 -0.48 6.39
N ALA A 66 18.73 -0.41 6.62
CA ALA A 66 19.72 -1.20 5.89
C ALA A 66 19.96 -2.57 6.55
N SER A 67 19.98 -2.61 7.89
CA SER A 67 20.09 -3.86 8.68
C SER A 67 19.40 -3.73 10.04
N ILE A 68 19.00 -4.86 10.59
CA ILE A 68 18.56 -5.01 11.97
C ILE A 68 19.72 -5.66 12.72
N ASP A 69 20.36 -4.89 13.59
CA ASP A 69 21.64 -5.28 14.20
C ASP A 69 21.42 -5.99 15.54
N SER A 70 20.31 -5.70 16.23
CA SER A 70 19.88 -6.39 17.44
C SER A 70 18.38 -6.16 17.73
N SER A 71 17.89 -6.62 18.88
CA SER A 71 16.52 -6.35 19.33
C SER A 71 16.22 -4.87 19.63
N THR A 72 17.25 -4.01 19.70
CA THR A 72 17.13 -2.59 20.07
C THR A 72 17.93 -1.65 19.16
N GLN A 73 18.49 -2.15 18.05
CA GLN A 73 19.34 -1.38 17.14
C GLN A 73 19.07 -1.73 15.68
N VAL A 74 19.09 -0.69 14.84
CA VAL A 74 19.09 -0.80 13.37
C VAL A 74 20.13 0.15 12.78
N THR A 75 20.62 -0.17 11.58
CA THR A 75 21.44 0.71 10.76
C THR A 75 20.60 1.23 9.60
N LEU A 76 20.64 2.54 9.33
CA LEU A 76 19.97 3.18 8.21
C LEU A 76 20.87 3.25 6.98
N SER A 77 20.26 3.41 5.79
CA SER A 77 20.98 3.55 4.52
C SER A 77 21.66 4.92 4.32
N LYS A 78 21.36 5.89 5.20
CA LYS A 78 21.88 7.26 5.13
C LYS A 78 22.20 7.75 6.53
N ALA A 79 23.27 8.53 6.65
CA ALA A 79 23.68 9.14 7.90
C ALA A 79 22.65 10.19 8.38
N HIS A 80 22.45 10.29 9.69
CA HIS A 80 21.60 11.31 10.30
C HIS A 80 22.16 12.72 10.07
N THR A 81 21.28 13.69 9.86
CA THR A 81 21.66 15.10 9.65
C THR A 81 21.80 15.89 10.97
N GLY A 82 21.59 15.23 12.11
CA GLY A 82 21.58 15.80 13.44
C GLY A 82 21.23 14.74 14.50
N THR A 83 20.94 15.15 15.73
CA THR A 83 20.50 14.23 16.79
C THR A 83 19.07 13.75 16.53
N VAL A 84 18.86 12.43 16.57
CA VAL A 84 17.54 11.79 16.43
C VAL A 84 17.12 11.25 17.80
N THR A 85 15.93 11.63 18.27
CA THR A 85 15.34 11.16 19.53
C THR A 85 14.07 10.33 19.33
N ALA A 86 13.48 10.42 18.14
CA ALA A 86 12.39 9.57 17.70
C ALA A 86 12.43 9.43 16.17
N ALA A 87 12.01 8.27 15.67
CA ALA A 87 11.88 7.99 14.26
C ALA A 87 10.54 7.31 13.98
N SER A 88 10.04 7.47 12.76
CA SER A 88 8.89 6.74 12.26
C SER A 88 9.36 5.74 11.20
N PHE A 89 8.86 4.51 11.32
CA PHE A 89 9.16 3.40 10.42
C PHE A 89 7.89 3.11 9.61
N GLY A 90 7.93 3.42 8.33
CA GLY A 90 6.79 3.26 7.43
C GLY A 90 6.76 1.87 6.82
N GLY A 91 5.62 1.18 6.98
CA GLY A 91 5.21 0.19 5.99
C GLY A 91 4.97 0.85 4.63
N ASP A 92 4.85 0.05 3.58
CA ASP A 92 4.58 0.64 2.27
C ASP A 92 3.15 1.23 2.27
N PRO A 93 2.95 2.46 1.76
CA PRO A 93 1.61 3.01 1.55
C PRO A 93 0.91 2.32 0.38
N PHE A 94 -0.25 1.71 0.66
CA PHE A 94 -1.14 1.16 -0.35
C PHE A 94 -2.39 2.04 -0.50
N SER A 95 -2.96 2.00 -1.69
CA SER A 95 -4.23 2.64 -2.00
C SER A 95 -5.12 1.67 -2.78
N ILE A 96 -6.42 1.95 -2.76
CA ILE A 96 -7.41 1.27 -3.58
C ILE A 96 -8.18 2.29 -4.40
N LEU A 97 -8.23 2.09 -5.70
CA LEU A 97 -9.03 2.90 -6.61
C LEU A 97 -10.20 2.10 -7.18
N LEU A 98 -11.23 2.79 -7.65
CA LEU A 98 -12.39 2.20 -8.29
C LEU A 98 -12.31 2.36 -9.80
N ILE A 99 -12.55 1.28 -10.53
CA ILE A 99 -12.73 1.29 -11.99
C ILE A 99 -14.18 1.66 -12.28
N ASN A 100 -14.40 2.57 -13.23
CA ASN A 100 -15.73 3.05 -13.59
C ASN A 100 -16.63 1.91 -14.13
N GLY A 101 -17.93 2.17 -14.27
CA GLY A 101 -18.91 1.17 -14.69
C GLY A 101 -18.85 0.74 -16.17
N SER A 102 -18.00 1.37 -16.98
CA SER A 102 -17.86 1.07 -18.41
C SER A 102 -16.42 1.34 -18.86
N PRO A 103 -15.44 0.60 -18.32
CA PRO A 103 -14.04 0.87 -18.63
C PRO A 103 -13.74 0.51 -20.10
N ALA A 104 -12.93 1.32 -20.76
CA ALA A 104 -12.45 1.05 -22.11
C ALA A 104 -11.43 -0.09 -22.15
N HIS A 105 -10.69 -0.28 -21.05
CA HIS A 105 -9.69 -1.32 -20.87
C HIS A 105 -10.21 -2.48 -20.01
N THR A 106 -9.65 -3.67 -20.23
CA THR A 106 -9.90 -4.82 -19.37
C THR A 106 -8.85 -4.87 -18.27
N PHE A 107 -9.30 -4.78 -17.03
CA PHE A 107 -8.43 -4.82 -15.85
C PHE A 107 -8.36 -6.24 -15.31
N ASP A 108 -7.18 -6.85 -15.35
CA ASP A 108 -6.95 -8.22 -14.91
C ASP A 108 -5.56 -8.36 -14.27
N HIS A 109 -5.08 -9.60 -14.13
CA HIS A 109 -3.75 -9.90 -13.59
C HIS A 109 -2.58 -9.32 -14.40
N THR A 110 -2.79 -8.83 -15.62
CA THR A 110 -1.72 -8.24 -16.46
C THR A 110 -1.40 -6.79 -16.08
N GLN A 111 -2.16 -6.19 -15.16
CA GLN A 111 -1.90 -4.84 -14.69
C GLN A 111 -0.55 -4.74 -13.99
N THR A 112 0.23 -3.71 -14.33
CA THR A 112 1.58 -3.49 -13.81
C THR A 112 1.68 -2.21 -13.01
N ASN A 113 0.96 -1.17 -13.42
CA ASN A 113 0.96 0.13 -12.76
C ASN A 113 -0.36 0.86 -12.97
N VAL A 114 -0.72 1.73 -12.02
CA VAL A 114 -1.91 2.60 -12.14
C VAL A 114 -1.66 3.90 -12.91
N GLY A 115 -0.41 4.22 -13.18
CA GLY A 115 0.01 5.43 -13.90
C GLY A 115 -0.44 6.69 -13.17
N THR A 116 -1.23 7.51 -13.87
CA THR A 116 -1.86 8.72 -13.31
C THR A 116 -3.37 8.50 -13.29
N PRO A 117 -3.94 7.98 -12.19
CA PRO A 117 -5.38 7.76 -12.09
C PRO A 117 -6.20 9.01 -12.43
N GLY A 118 -7.26 8.82 -13.23
CA GLY A 118 -8.13 9.90 -13.71
C GLY A 118 -7.62 10.64 -14.94
N SER A 119 -6.44 10.33 -15.48
CA SER A 119 -5.87 11.04 -16.62
C SER A 119 -5.10 10.15 -17.61
N GLY A 120 -5.23 10.48 -18.90
CA GLY A 120 -4.55 9.76 -19.97
C GLY A 120 -5.23 8.45 -20.37
N THR A 121 -4.67 7.79 -21.37
CA THR A 121 -5.24 6.58 -21.98
C THR A 121 -5.14 5.38 -21.04
N PRO A 122 -6.25 4.66 -20.79
CA PRO A 122 -6.24 3.41 -20.03
C PRO A 122 -5.43 2.29 -20.71
N GLY A 123 -4.75 1.48 -19.92
CA GLY A 123 -3.93 0.35 -20.37
C GLY A 123 -3.29 -0.40 -19.19
N THR A 124 -2.37 -1.32 -19.50
CA THR A 124 -1.74 -2.21 -18.48
C THR A 124 -0.80 -1.50 -17.50
N ALA A 125 -0.38 -0.26 -17.81
CA ALA A 125 0.51 0.55 -16.96
C ALA A 125 -0.12 1.90 -16.59
N ASN A 126 -1.41 2.10 -16.89
CA ASN A 126 -2.14 3.29 -16.53
C ASN A 126 -3.65 2.99 -16.44
N VAL A 127 -4.27 3.21 -15.29
CA VAL A 127 -5.72 3.15 -15.19
C VAL A 127 -6.35 4.31 -15.97
N GLY A 128 -5.71 5.47 -15.93
CA GLY A 128 -6.11 6.65 -16.67
C GLY A 128 -7.58 7.04 -16.46
N THR A 129 -8.27 7.40 -17.53
CA THR A 129 -9.68 7.82 -17.49
C THR A 129 -10.67 6.69 -17.16
N ASP A 130 -10.21 5.44 -17.02
CA ASP A 130 -11.07 4.33 -16.58
C ASP A 130 -11.27 4.28 -15.06
N GLU A 131 -10.60 5.15 -14.30
CA GLU A 131 -10.96 5.38 -12.90
C GLU A 131 -12.36 6.05 -12.80
N VAL A 132 -13.08 5.79 -11.70
CA VAL A 132 -14.24 6.61 -11.34
C VAL A 132 -13.84 8.09 -11.33
N SER A 133 -14.59 8.92 -12.06
CA SER A 133 -14.34 10.36 -12.13
C SER A 133 -14.46 11.00 -10.74
N ALA A 134 -13.53 11.87 -10.38
CA ALA A 134 -13.60 12.67 -9.17
C ALA A 134 -14.55 13.89 -9.29
N SER A 135 -14.97 14.23 -10.51
CA SER A 135 -15.77 15.44 -10.76
C SER A 135 -17.22 15.26 -10.33
N GLY A 136 -17.60 15.86 -9.21
CA GLY A 136 -19.00 15.91 -8.74
C GLY A 136 -19.55 14.60 -8.19
N THR A 137 -18.71 13.63 -7.88
CA THR A 137 -19.13 12.25 -7.53
C THR A 137 -18.89 11.86 -6.08
N GLY A 138 -18.31 12.72 -5.23
CA GLY A 138 -17.87 12.35 -3.88
C GLY A 138 -16.67 11.39 -3.85
N TYR A 139 -16.05 11.13 -5.00
CA TYR A 139 -14.84 10.32 -5.17
C TYR A 139 -13.61 11.22 -5.37
N THR A 140 -12.43 10.75 -4.95
CA THR A 140 -11.15 11.43 -5.16
C THR A 140 -10.27 10.56 -6.04
N SER A 141 -9.64 11.13 -7.08
CA SER A 141 -8.71 10.39 -7.94
C SER A 141 -7.54 9.81 -7.15
N GLY A 142 -7.14 8.58 -7.49
CA GLY A 142 -6.26 7.75 -6.67
C GLY A 142 -7.01 7.00 -5.55
N GLY A 143 -8.32 7.19 -5.44
CA GLY A 143 -9.19 6.46 -4.53
C GLY A 143 -8.92 6.71 -3.06
N PHE A 144 -8.75 5.63 -2.30
CA PHE A 144 -8.68 5.64 -0.84
C PHE A 144 -7.35 5.07 -0.36
N ALA A 145 -6.67 5.77 0.55
CA ALA A 145 -5.45 5.28 1.19
C ALA A 145 -5.76 4.19 2.21
N LEU A 146 -5.12 3.03 2.10
CA LEU A 146 -5.34 1.87 2.96
C LEU A 146 -4.42 1.92 4.18
N THR A 147 -4.89 1.38 5.32
CA THR A 147 -4.03 1.07 6.47
C THR A 147 -3.72 -0.41 6.49
N ASN A 148 -2.43 -0.75 6.51
CA ASN A 148 -1.98 -2.13 6.52
C ASN A 148 -2.33 -2.81 7.85
N ILE A 149 -2.83 -4.05 7.77
CA ILE A 149 -2.81 -4.96 8.91
C ILE A 149 -1.52 -5.78 8.82
N ALA A 150 -0.71 -5.74 9.88
CA ALA A 150 0.55 -6.46 9.94
C ALA A 150 0.36 -7.94 9.55
N PRO A 151 1.22 -8.50 8.69
CA PRO A 151 1.16 -9.92 8.33
C PRO A 151 1.19 -10.81 9.58
N ALA A 152 0.34 -11.82 9.59
CA ALA A 152 0.25 -12.78 10.68
C ALA A 152 0.15 -14.19 10.13
N LEU A 153 0.58 -15.17 10.92
CA LEU A 153 0.40 -16.58 10.60
C LEU A 153 -0.89 -17.10 11.25
N SER A 154 -1.83 -17.55 10.44
CA SER A 154 -3.06 -18.21 10.87
C SER A 154 -2.94 -19.70 10.57
N SER A 155 -2.56 -20.49 11.59
CA SER A 155 -2.13 -21.89 11.43
C SER A 155 -0.90 -22.01 10.51
N THR A 156 -1.04 -22.53 9.29
CA THR A 156 0.04 -22.62 8.30
C THR A 156 -0.06 -21.56 7.20
N THR A 157 -1.12 -20.74 7.21
CA THR A 157 -1.36 -19.74 6.18
C THR A 157 -0.90 -18.37 6.65
N ALA A 158 0.04 -17.75 5.93
CA ALA A 158 0.38 -16.34 6.13
C ALA A 158 -0.73 -15.47 5.55
N THR A 159 -1.17 -14.48 6.31
CA THR A 159 -2.35 -13.65 6.01
C THR A 159 -2.05 -12.18 6.24
N THR A 160 -2.51 -11.32 5.33
CA THR A 160 -2.59 -9.87 5.54
C THR A 160 -3.87 -9.33 4.90
N SER A 161 -4.35 -8.20 5.39
CA SER A 161 -5.49 -7.46 4.87
C SER A 161 -5.30 -5.97 5.16
N PHE A 162 -6.32 -5.17 4.88
CA PHE A 162 -6.28 -3.74 5.13
C PHE A 162 -7.46 -3.32 6.01
N SER A 163 -7.28 -2.20 6.70
CA SER A 163 -8.31 -1.52 7.47
C SER A 163 -8.19 -0.01 7.28
N VAL A 164 -9.17 0.78 7.68
CA VAL A 164 -10.58 0.38 7.82
C VAL A 164 -11.19 0.13 6.44
N ASN A 165 -12.47 -0.25 6.39
CA ASN A 165 -13.21 -0.36 5.14
C ASN A 165 -13.19 0.98 4.38
N PRO A 166 -12.67 1.03 3.13
CA PRO A 166 -12.74 2.21 2.29
C PRO A 166 -14.19 2.67 2.12
N SER A 167 -14.44 3.96 2.35
CA SER A 167 -15.78 4.52 2.30
C SER A 167 -15.78 5.91 1.67
N TRP A 168 -16.66 6.11 0.69
CA TRP A 168 -16.90 7.38 0.02
C TRP A 168 -18.31 7.85 0.35
N THR A 169 -18.43 9.02 0.98
CA THR A 169 -19.70 9.64 1.34
C THR A 169 -20.12 10.66 0.29
N SER A 170 -21.42 11.00 0.26
CA SER A 170 -22.01 11.85 -0.80
C SER A 170 -21.71 11.34 -2.21
N ALA A 171 -21.55 10.02 -2.33
CA ALA A 171 -21.07 9.35 -3.51
C ALA A 171 -22.16 9.27 -4.59
N THR A 172 -21.80 9.62 -5.82
CA THR A 172 -22.66 9.49 -7.00
C THR A 172 -21.81 8.98 -8.17
N PHE A 173 -21.73 7.67 -8.34
CA PHE A 173 -20.96 7.03 -9.41
C PHE A 173 -21.42 5.59 -9.62
N THR A 174 -20.88 4.97 -10.68
CA THR A 174 -20.95 3.52 -10.89
C THR A 174 -19.55 2.97 -11.02
N ALA A 175 -19.26 1.89 -10.31
CA ALA A 175 -17.98 1.19 -10.34
C ALA A 175 -18.18 -0.29 -10.71
N SER A 176 -17.24 -0.86 -11.46
CA SER A 176 -17.27 -2.27 -11.87
C SER A 176 -16.26 -3.13 -11.10
N ALA A 177 -15.18 -2.53 -10.61
CA ALA A 177 -14.11 -3.21 -9.92
C ALA A 177 -13.34 -2.26 -9.00
N ALA A 178 -12.45 -2.83 -8.20
CA ALA A 178 -11.42 -2.10 -7.46
C ALA A 178 -10.03 -2.62 -7.79
N LEU A 179 -9.02 -1.75 -7.73
CA LEU A 179 -7.62 -2.10 -7.91
C LEU A 179 -6.81 -1.61 -6.70
N ILE A 180 -6.12 -2.53 -6.04
CA ILE A 180 -5.18 -2.23 -4.96
C ILE A 180 -3.80 -2.02 -5.57
N TYR A 181 -3.10 -0.96 -5.16
CA TYR A 181 -1.78 -0.63 -5.66
C TYR A 181 -0.89 -0.07 -4.56
N ASN A 182 0.42 -0.20 -4.74
CA ASN A 182 1.45 0.30 -3.83
C ASN A 182 2.03 1.62 -4.36
N THR A 183 2.03 2.65 -3.52
CA THR A 183 2.56 3.99 -3.87
C THR A 183 4.01 4.19 -3.44
N ALA A 184 4.60 3.23 -2.73
CA ALA A 184 5.98 3.26 -2.29
C ALA A 184 6.98 3.04 -3.44
N LYS A 185 8.09 3.77 -3.38
CA LYS A 185 9.28 3.59 -4.23
C LYS A 185 10.32 2.66 -3.59
N ARG A 186 9.84 1.61 -2.90
CA ARG A 186 10.67 0.65 -2.18
C ARG A 186 11.65 -0.04 -3.15
N LEU A 187 12.89 -0.28 -2.68
CA LEU A 187 14.00 -0.83 -3.48
C LEU A 187 14.29 -0.04 -4.78
N GLY A 188 14.02 1.27 -4.80
CA GLY A 188 14.24 2.10 -6.00
C GLY A 188 13.21 1.89 -7.11
N GLY A 189 12.11 1.19 -6.81
CA GLY A 189 11.01 1.00 -7.75
C GLY A 189 10.23 2.28 -8.05
N ILE A 190 9.30 2.18 -9.00
CA ILE A 190 8.34 3.24 -9.31
C ILE A 190 7.14 3.18 -8.36
N ALA A 191 6.50 4.33 -8.14
CA ALA A 191 5.22 4.39 -7.44
C ALA A 191 4.09 3.87 -8.34
N GLY A 192 2.97 3.46 -7.74
CA GLY A 192 1.77 3.08 -8.49
C GLY A 192 1.72 1.60 -8.90
N ARG A 193 2.57 0.75 -8.34
CA ARG A 193 2.69 -0.67 -8.73
C ARG A 193 1.41 -1.42 -8.38
N SER A 194 0.74 -1.99 -9.37
CA SER A 194 -0.53 -2.69 -9.20
C SER A 194 -0.31 -3.99 -8.41
N ILE A 195 -1.17 -4.25 -7.42
CA ILE A 195 -1.10 -5.45 -6.56
C ILE A 195 -2.16 -6.46 -6.96
N SER A 196 -3.42 -6.02 -7.07
CA SER A 196 -4.54 -6.89 -7.36
C SER A 196 -5.73 -6.13 -7.94
N VAL A 197 -6.47 -6.80 -8.81
CA VAL A 197 -7.77 -6.37 -9.31
C VAL A 197 -8.86 -7.22 -8.64
N HIS A 198 -9.97 -6.59 -8.27
CA HIS A 198 -11.13 -7.21 -7.64
C HIS A 198 -12.38 -6.81 -8.42
N ASP A 199 -12.88 -7.72 -9.26
CA ASP A 199 -14.14 -7.56 -9.97
C ASP A 199 -15.31 -7.74 -9.00
N PHE A 200 -16.31 -6.86 -9.09
CA PHE A 200 -17.54 -6.96 -8.30
C PHE A 200 -18.54 -7.95 -8.91
N GLY A 201 -18.25 -8.52 -10.08
CA GLY A 201 -19.15 -9.42 -10.81
C GLY A 201 -20.30 -8.68 -11.50
N GLY A 202 -20.24 -7.35 -11.55
CA GLY A 202 -21.25 -6.46 -12.10
C GLY A 202 -21.16 -5.05 -11.53
N ASN A 203 -21.77 -4.10 -12.24
CA ASN A 203 -21.76 -2.69 -11.86
C ASN A 203 -22.46 -2.45 -10.51
N GLN A 204 -21.78 -1.72 -9.64
CA GLN A 204 -22.29 -1.24 -8.37
C GLN A 204 -22.48 0.27 -8.46
N SER A 205 -23.70 0.76 -8.23
CA SER A 205 -24.05 2.17 -8.35
C SER A 205 -24.46 2.77 -7.01
N VAL A 206 -24.12 4.03 -6.82
CA VAL A 206 -24.51 4.85 -5.67
C VAL A 206 -24.97 6.21 -6.17
N THR A 207 -25.96 6.81 -5.50
CA THR A 207 -26.46 8.16 -5.83
C THR A 207 -26.76 8.91 -4.56
N ALA A 208 -26.05 10.03 -4.35
CA ALA A 208 -26.10 10.84 -3.13
C ALA A 208 -26.01 10.01 -1.82
N GLY A 209 -25.23 8.93 -1.85
CA GLY A 209 -25.19 7.92 -0.78
C GLY A 209 -23.79 7.67 -0.24
N THR A 210 -23.61 6.51 0.41
CA THR A 210 -22.31 6.02 0.84
C THR A 210 -21.98 4.74 0.08
N PHE A 211 -20.80 4.69 -0.53
CA PHE A 211 -20.24 3.48 -1.11
C PHE A 211 -19.13 2.97 -0.19
N THR A 212 -19.25 1.73 0.29
CA THR A 212 -18.25 1.14 1.20
C THR A 212 -17.77 -0.19 0.65
N LEU A 213 -16.45 -0.36 0.55
CA LEU A 213 -15.85 -1.66 0.31
C LEU A 213 -15.62 -2.36 1.63
N LEU A 214 -16.29 -3.49 1.84
CA LEU A 214 -16.04 -4.34 3.00
C LEU A 214 -14.75 -5.12 2.77
N MET A 215 -13.67 -4.72 3.45
CA MET A 215 -12.42 -5.47 3.42
C MET A 215 -12.61 -6.79 4.15
N PRO A 216 -12.06 -7.89 3.62
CA PRO A 216 -12.24 -9.18 4.26
C PRO A 216 -11.47 -9.26 5.58
N THR A 217 -12.02 -10.04 6.51
CA THR A 217 -11.37 -10.35 7.78
C THR A 217 -10.00 -11.01 7.55
N ASN A 218 -8.98 -10.54 8.27
CA ASN A 218 -7.63 -11.09 8.17
C ASN A 218 -7.52 -12.45 8.88
N ASN A 219 -7.88 -13.52 8.17
CA ASN A 219 -7.74 -14.91 8.63
C ASN A 219 -7.44 -15.86 7.45
N SER A 220 -7.14 -17.12 7.75
CA SER A 220 -6.76 -18.14 6.76
C SER A 220 -7.83 -18.42 5.68
N SER A 221 -9.08 -18.05 5.91
CA SER A 221 -10.20 -18.31 4.98
C SER A 221 -10.59 -17.10 4.13
N SER A 222 -10.28 -15.88 4.58
CA SER A 222 -10.86 -14.67 3.99
C SER A 222 -9.87 -13.57 3.65
N ALA A 223 -8.67 -13.52 4.24
CA ALA A 223 -7.73 -12.40 4.08
C ALA A 223 -7.48 -12.01 2.61
N ILE A 224 -7.23 -10.71 2.36
CA ILE A 224 -7.06 -10.19 0.98
C ILE A 224 -5.90 -10.89 0.26
N LEU A 225 -4.83 -11.19 1.00
CA LEU A 225 -3.70 -11.98 0.54
C LEU A 225 -3.46 -13.14 1.50
N ARG A 226 -3.27 -14.32 0.93
CA ARG A 226 -3.00 -15.57 1.63
C ARG A 226 -1.89 -16.32 0.93
N ILE A 227 -0.93 -16.82 1.69
CA ILE A 227 0.13 -17.72 1.22
C ILE A 227 0.03 -18.96 2.10
N ALA A 228 -0.28 -20.10 1.50
CA ALA A 228 -0.54 -21.37 2.18
C ALA A 228 0.43 -22.45 1.69
#